data_AF-A0A2S6R5T4-F1
#
_entry.id   AF-A0A2S6R5T4-F1
#
_cell.length_a   1.000
_cell.length_b   1.000
_cell.length_c   1.000
_cell.angle_alpha   90.00
_cell.angle_beta   90.00
_cell.angle_gamma   90.00
#
_symmetry.space_group_name_H-M   'P 1'
#
loop_
_entity.id
_entity.type
_entity.pdbx_description
1 polymer ?
#
loop_
_entity_poly.entity_id
_entity_poly.type
_entity_poly.pdbx_seq_one_letter_code
_entity_poly.pdbx_strand_id
1 'polypeptide(L)'
;MLAFSRQQYLEPESLYLDLLIPDLLGFLQQVVGDNVTIKTRISNSLHQVFADRGQIDNALFHLAANARDAMPGGGTITISAQNIFIDEQEAANHADAESGSFVYLAVHDDGAGMTSDVAKKAAAPFFTTKDAGRGAGLGLSTVFGFASQSGGFAKIESRAGEGTTVSLYLPQAMDARGFGEAVQSRAEAQTILLVEDEPEVRELVSTFLRGFGYRVIEAGDGRAARAVLEGDERIDLLFSDIAMPYGLNGTQVAEIGRKLRPVLKILFMSGYREDFLIDSGQVMAGVPIIWKPYEKEEMARMVANALKGSTEL
;
A
#
# COMPACT_ATOMS: atom_id res chain seq x y z
N MET A 1 -3.36 -5.00 -32.92
CA MET A 1 -4.01 -5.80 -31.85
C MET A 1 -2.93 -6.32 -30.94
N LEU A 2 -3.04 -6.02 -29.64
CA LEU A 2 -2.39 -6.60 -28.44
C LEU A 2 -2.81 -5.63 -27.31
N ALA A 3 -4.02 -5.67 -26.77
CA ALA A 3 -4.64 -6.65 -25.88
C ALA A 3 -3.99 -6.71 -24.48
N PHE A 4 -4.73 -6.15 -23.51
CA PHE A 4 -4.72 -6.33 -22.05
C PHE A 4 -3.64 -5.67 -21.18
N SER A 5 -4.08 -4.72 -20.35
CA SER A 5 -4.10 -4.96 -18.91
C SER A 5 -5.35 -4.32 -18.32
N ARG A 6 -6.28 -5.16 -17.83
CA ARG A 6 -7.46 -4.72 -17.09
C ARG A 6 -6.97 -4.20 -15.74
N GLN A 7 -7.16 -2.91 -15.48
CA GLN A 7 -7.11 -2.37 -14.12
C GLN A 7 -8.20 -3.08 -13.30
N GLN A 8 -7.80 -4.04 -12.47
CA GLN A 8 -8.68 -4.54 -11.42
C GLN A 8 -8.70 -3.49 -10.31
N TYR A 9 -9.85 -2.86 -10.11
CA TYR A 9 -10.15 -2.11 -8.90
C TYR A 9 -9.97 -3.06 -7.70
N LEU A 10 -9.29 -2.59 -6.65
CA LEU A 10 -9.17 -3.33 -5.40
C LEU A 10 -10.54 -3.35 -4.72
N GLU A 11 -11.10 -4.54 -4.52
CA GLU A 11 -12.40 -4.75 -3.85
C GLU A 11 -12.13 -5.56 -2.57
N PRO A 12 -11.80 -4.91 -1.44
CA PRO A 12 -11.60 -5.62 -0.20
C PRO A 12 -12.91 -6.29 0.24
N GLU A 13 -12.86 -7.61 0.41
CA GLU A 13 -14.00 -8.44 0.81
C GLU A 13 -13.63 -9.34 2.00
N SER A 14 -14.65 -9.88 2.68
CA SER A 14 -14.44 -10.87 3.75
C SER A 14 -14.17 -12.25 3.14
N LEU A 15 -12.95 -12.76 3.35
CA LEU A 15 -12.45 -13.98 2.73
C LEU A 15 -12.17 -15.08 3.74
N TYR A 16 -12.47 -16.32 3.34
CA TYR A 16 -12.06 -17.53 4.05
C TYR A 16 -10.87 -18.16 3.32
N LEU A 17 -9.68 -18.10 3.93
CA LEU A 17 -8.45 -18.59 3.28
C LEU A 17 -8.44 -20.11 3.09
N ASP A 18 -9.16 -20.85 3.93
CA ASP A 18 -9.34 -22.29 3.84
C ASP A 18 -10.21 -22.72 2.65
N LEU A 19 -11.03 -21.81 2.11
CA LEU A 19 -11.75 -22.01 0.86
C LEU A 19 -10.97 -21.52 -0.36
N LEU A 20 -10.22 -20.42 -0.20
CA LEU A 20 -9.49 -19.77 -1.29
C LEU A 20 -8.22 -20.54 -1.71
N ILE A 21 -7.41 -21.00 -0.74
CA ILE A 21 -6.10 -21.61 -1.03
C ILE A 21 -6.23 -22.90 -1.88
N PRO A 22 -7.18 -23.82 -1.61
CA PRO A 22 -7.36 -25.01 -2.44
C PRO A 22 -7.58 -24.72 -3.94
N ASP A 23 -8.35 -23.66 -4.26
CA ASP A 23 -8.64 -23.27 -5.64
C ASP A 23 -7.38 -22.80 -6.40
N LEU A 24 -6.39 -22.27 -5.68
CA LEU A 24 -5.13 -21.79 -6.26
C LEU A 24 -4.07 -22.88 -6.45
N LEU A 25 -4.18 -24.02 -5.76
CA LEU A 25 -3.11 -25.02 -5.74
C LEU A 25 -2.71 -25.51 -7.13
N GLY A 26 -3.69 -25.69 -8.03
CA GLY A 26 -3.43 -26.10 -9.42
C GLY A 26 -2.60 -25.07 -10.19
N PHE A 27 -2.91 -23.78 -10.03
CA PHE A 27 -2.16 -22.70 -10.67
C PHE A 27 -0.78 -22.53 -10.04
N LEU A 28 -0.67 -22.59 -8.72
CA LEU A 28 0.62 -22.53 -8.03
C LEU A 28 1.53 -23.68 -8.47
N GLN A 29 0.98 -24.90 -8.62
CA GLN A 29 1.73 -26.05 -9.11
C GLN A 29 2.29 -25.81 -10.53
N GLN A 30 1.51 -25.20 -11.43
CA GLN A 30 1.98 -24.83 -12.77
C GLN A 30 3.11 -23.78 -12.73
N VAL A 31 3.06 -22.84 -11.79
CA VAL A 31 4.08 -21.80 -11.62
C VAL A 31 5.38 -22.40 -11.09
N VAL A 32 5.32 -23.34 -10.14
CA VAL A 32 6.52 -23.91 -9.51
C VAL A 32 7.14 -25.06 -10.30
N GLY A 33 6.34 -25.73 -11.15
CA GLY A 33 6.79 -26.85 -11.98
C GLY A 33 6.75 -28.20 -11.29
N ASP A 34 6.93 -29.28 -12.05
CA ASP A 34 6.72 -30.66 -11.58
C ASP A 34 7.82 -31.18 -10.62
N ASN A 35 8.97 -30.51 -10.55
CA ASN A 35 10.05 -30.85 -9.64
C ASN A 35 9.84 -30.30 -8.22
N VAL A 36 8.82 -29.49 -8.00
CA VAL A 36 8.46 -28.94 -6.68
C VAL A 36 7.12 -29.51 -6.23
N THR A 37 7.07 -30.06 -5.02
CA THR A 37 5.84 -30.56 -4.41
C THR A 37 5.22 -29.50 -3.52
N ILE A 38 3.95 -29.14 -3.75
CA ILE A 38 3.20 -28.27 -2.83
C ILE A 38 2.44 -29.12 -1.82
N LYS A 39 2.64 -28.84 -0.53
CA LYS A 39 1.87 -29.40 0.60
C LYS A 39 1.09 -28.31 1.29
N THR A 40 -0.07 -28.65 1.84
CA THR A 40 -0.89 -27.73 2.62
C THR A 40 -1.05 -28.21 4.06
N ARG A 41 -1.05 -27.26 5.00
CA ARG A 41 -1.37 -27.45 6.43
C ARG A 41 -2.32 -26.34 6.86
N ILE A 42 -3.58 -26.48 6.48
CA ILE A 42 -4.61 -25.48 6.70
C ILE A 42 -5.52 -25.99 7.81
N SER A 43 -5.63 -25.21 8.89
CA SER A 43 -6.60 -25.49 9.95
C SER A 43 -8.02 -25.37 9.40
N ASN A 44 -8.90 -26.27 9.84
CA ASN A 44 -10.32 -26.16 9.54
C ASN A 44 -10.91 -24.96 10.29
N SER A 45 -11.86 -24.25 9.67
CA SER A 45 -12.59 -23.14 10.30
C SER A 45 -11.71 -21.91 10.57
N LEU A 46 -11.01 -21.43 9.55
CA LEU A 46 -10.31 -20.16 9.67
C LEU A 46 -11.30 -19.00 9.86
N HIS A 47 -10.86 -17.99 10.60
CA HIS A 47 -11.61 -16.74 10.69
C HIS A 47 -11.62 -16.05 9.32
N GLN A 48 -12.63 -15.21 9.08
CA GLN A 48 -12.60 -14.34 7.91
C GLN A 48 -11.46 -13.34 8.02
N VAL A 49 -10.87 -12.95 6.90
CA VAL A 49 -9.94 -11.82 6.79
C VAL A 49 -10.55 -10.77 5.86
N PHE A 50 -10.29 -9.49 6.12
CA PHE A 50 -10.73 -8.41 5.24
C PHE A 50 -9.58 -8.02 4.31
N ALA A 51 -9.60 -8.53 3.09
CA ALA A 51 -8.52 -8.36 2.13
C ALA A 51 -9.03 -8.41 0.69
N ASP A 52 -8.26 -7.85 -0.23
CA ASP A 52 -8.51 -8.03 -1.67
C ASP A 52 -8.04 -9.43 -2.10
N ARG A 53 -8.94 -10.19 -2.74
CA ARG A 53 -8.63 -11.55 -3.21
C ARG A 53 -7.46 -11.57 -4.18
N GLY A 54 -7.42 -10.64 -5.12
CA GLY A 54 -6.33 -10.53 -6.10
C GLY A 54 -4.98 -10.30 -5.44
N GLN A 55 -4.93 -9.55 -4.34
CA GLN A 55 -3.71 -9.35 -3.56
C GLN A 55 -3.25 -10.62 -2.82
N ILE A 56 -4.17 -11.43 -2.27
CA ILE A 56 -3.84 -12.73 -1.67
C ILE A 56 -3.27 -13.68 -2.72
N ASP A 57 -3.95 -13.79 -3.87
CA ASP A 57 -3.51 -14.62 -5.00
C ASP A 57 -2.10 -14.21 -5.43
N ASN A 58 -1.88 -12.90 -5.68
CA ASN A 58 -0.58 -12.34 -6.06
C ASN A 58 0.51 -12.59 -5.00
N ALA A 59 0.17 -12.46 -3.72
CA ALA A 59 1.11 -12.72 -2.64
C ALA A 59 1.56 -14.19 -2.64
N LEU A 60 0.61 -15.13 -2.76
CA LEU A 60 0.91 -16.56 -2.85
C LEU A 60 1.74 -16.90 -4.10
N PHE A 61 1.44 -16.29 -5.26
CA PHE A 61 2.23 -16.45 -6.48
C PHE A 61 3.68 -15.98 -6.31
N HIS A 62 3.88 -14.79 -5.74
CA HIS A 62 5.23 -14.26 -5.50
C HIS A 62 6.02 -15.14 -4.52
N LEU A 63 5.38 -15.61 -3.45
CA LEU A 63 6.03 -16.50 -2.48
C LEU A 63 6.39 -17.84 -3.11
N ALA A 64 5.48 -18.44 -3.88
CA ALA A 64 5.72 -19.71 -4.58
C ALA A 64 6.83 -19.59 -5.64
N ALA A 65 6.86 -18.50 -6.42
CA ALA A 65 7.92 -18.26 -7.40
C ALA A 65 9.28 -18.06 -6.74
N ASN A 66 9.34 -17.31 -5.63
CA ASN A 66 10.58 -17.13 -4.87
C ASN A 66 11.08 -18.44 -4.26
N ALA A 67 10.17 -19.25 -3.71
CA ALA A 67 10.47 -20.57 -3.19
C ALA A 67 11.05 -21.51 -4.27
N ARG A 68 10.42 -21.59 -5.45
CA ARG A 68 10.95 -22.36 -6.60
C ARG A 68 12.37 -21.94 -6.95
N ASP A 69 12.60 -20.63 -7.05
CA ASP A 69 13.92 -20.10 -7.43
C ASP A 69 15.00 -20.43 -6.38
N ALA A 70 14.61 -20.62 -5.11
CA ALA A 70 15.49 -21.08 -4.04
C ALA A 70 15.76 -22.60 -4.07
N MET A 71 15.05 -23.36 -4.92
CA MET A 71 15.09 -24.83 -5.02
C MET A 71 15.34 -25.31 -6.47
N PRO A 72 16.48 -24.98 -7.10
CA PRO A 72 16.73 -25.35 -8.50
C PRO A 72 16.74 -26.87 -8.75
N GLY A 73 17.02 -27.69 -7.73
CA GLY A 73 16.96 -29.15 -7.78
C GLY A 73 15.58 -29.76 -7.54
N GLY A 74 14.55 -28.94 -7.32
CA GLY A 74 13.27 -29.37 -6.77
C GLY A 74 13.26 -29.37 -5.24
N GLY A 75 12.10 -29.64 -4.65
CA GLY A 75 11.89 -29.57 -3.21
C GLY A 75 10.43 -29.55 -2.80
N THR A 76 10.16 -29.10 -1.58
CA THR A 76 8.82 -29.00 -1.01
C THR A 76 8.49 -27.55 -0.64
N ILE A 77 7.35 -27.07 -1.13
CA ILE A 77 6.71 -25.86 -0.61
C ILE A 77 5.58 -26.29 0.32
N THR A 78 5.56 -25.76 1.54
CA THR A 78 4.46 -25.97 2.50
C THR A 78 3.71 -24.67 2.71
N ILE A 79 2.42 -24.64 2.33
CA ILE A 79 1.50 -23.53 2.60
C ILE A 79 0.72 -23.87 3.87
N SER A 80 0.85 -23.05 4.90
CA SER A 80 0.18 -23.25 6.20
C SER A 80 -0.75 -22.10 6.52
N ALA A 81 -1.92 -22.38 7.08
CA ALA A 81 -2.83 -21.34 7.55
C ALA A 81 -3.53 -21.74 8.85
N GLN A 82 -3.59 -20.84 9.83
CA GLN A 82 -4.22 -21.08 11.13
C GLN A 82 -4.66 -19.77 11.80
N ASN A 83 -5.66 -19.85 12.68
CA ASN A 83 -6.00 -18.71 13.55
C ASN A 83 -4.94 -18.60 14.65
N ILE A 84 -4.47 -17.39 14.91
CA ILE A 84 -3.52 -17.08 15.99
C ILE A 84 -4.01 -15.86 16.76
N PHE A 85 -3.83 -15.86 18.07
CA PHE A 85 -4.01 -14.68 18.90
C PHE A 85 -2.63 -14.16 19.29
N ILE A 86 -2.39 -12.89 19.05
CA ILE A 86 -1.17 -12.20 19.45
C ILE A 86 -1.51 -11.38 20.67
N ASP A 87 -0.91 -11.71 21.81
CA ASP A 87 -1.10 -10.95 23.04
C ASP A 87 -0.22 -9.70 23.07
N GLU A 88 -0.44 -8.83 24.06
CA GLU A 88 0.32 -7.57 24.20
C GLU A 88 1.83 -7.79 24.39
N GLN A 89 2.23 -8.91 25.00
CA GLN A 89 3.63 -9.22 25.26
C GLN A 89 4.34 -9.67 23.98
N GLU A 90 3.67 -10.45 23.15
CA GLU A 90 4.15 -10.89 21.84
C GLU A 90 4.11 -9.74 20.83
N ALA A 91 3.08 -8.90 20.87
CA ALA A 91 2.97 -7.67 20.08
C ALA A 91 4.15 -6.72 20.35
N ALA A 92 4.55 -6.54 21.61
CA ALA A 92 5.68 -5.69 21.99
C ALA A 92 7.04 -6.13 21.41
N ASN A 93 7.17 -7.39 20.96
CA ASN A 93 8.38 -7.90 20.31
C ASN A 93 8.39 -7.67 18.78
N HIS A 94 7.35 -7.05 18.23
CA HIS A 94 7.19 -6.79 16.80
C HIS A 94 6.83 -5.32 16.58
N ALA A 95 7.68 -4.61 15.82
CA ALA A 95 7.59 -3.16 15.66
C ALA A 95 6.24 -2.65 15.11
N ASP A 96 5.46 -3.52 14.47
CA ASP A 96 4.21 -3.20 13.76
C ASP A 96 3.02 -4.09 14.18
N ALA A 97 3.13 -4.86 15.27
CA ALA A 97 2.04 -5.74 15.70
C ALA A 97 1.19 -5.08 16.81
N GLU A 98 -0.12 -5.03 16.61
CA GLU A 98 -1.09 -4.81 17.68
C GLU A 98 -1.59 -6.16 18.20
N SER A 99 -1.94 -6.22 19.49
CA SER A 99 -2.56 -7.41 20.07
C SER A 99 -3.91 -7.68 19.42
N GLY A 100 -4.21 -8.93 19.08
CA GLY A 100 -5.49 -9.24 18.45
C GLY A 100 -5.56 -10.63 17.84
N SER A 101 -6.71 -10.93 17.25
CA SER A 101 -6.94 -12.16 16.50
C SER A 101 -6.52 -11.98 15.04
N PHE A 102 -5.64 -12.86 14.58
CA PHE A 102 -5.14 -12.88 13.21
C PHE A 102 -5.39 -14.26 12.58
N VAL A 103 -5.50 -14.26 11.25
CA VAL A 103 -5.24 -15.45 10.46
C VAL A 103 -3.79 -15.39 10.01
N TYR A 104 -3.01 -16.35 10.48
CA TYR A 104 -1.64 -16.59 10.05
C TYR A 104 -1.67 -17.37 8.75
N LEU A 105 -1.01 -16.85 7.71
CA LEU A 105 -0.75 -17.52 6.44
C LEU A 105 0.75 -17.57 6.20
N ALA A 106 1.32 -18.73 5.94
CA ALA A 106 2.75 -18.86 5.69
C ALA A 106 3.06 -19.77 4.50
N VAL A 107 4.13 -19.41 3.79
CA VAL A 107 4.74 -20.23 2.74
C VAL A 107 6.16 -20.55 3.18
N HIS A 108 6.44 -21.84 3.32
CA HIS A 108 7.75 -22.38 3.65
C HIS A 108 8.32 -23.15 2.47
N ASP A 109 9.59 -22.92 2.12
CA ASP A 109 10.37 -23.75 1.21
C ASP A 109 11.53 -24.42 1.95
N ASP A 110 11.91 -25.62 1.51
CA ASP A 110 13.08 -26.36 2.00
C ASP A 110 14.34 -26.12 1.15
N GLY A 111 14.40 -24.95 0.49
CA GLY A 111 15.48 -24.60 -0.42
C GLY A 111 16.75 -24.08 0.25
N ALA A 112 17.54 -23.33 -0.52
CA ALA A 112 18.86 -22.87 -0.09
C ALA A 112 18.82 -21.91 1.12
N GLY A 113 17.68 -21.29 1.40
CA GLY A 113 17.54 -20.30 2.47
C GLY A 113 18.46 -19.08 2.32
N MET A 114 18.50 -18.26 3.35
CA MET A 114 19.25 -17.00 3.40
C MET A 114 20.00 -16.87 4.73
N THR A 115 21.09 -16.11 4.72
CA THR A 115 21.74 -15.70 5.98
C THR A 115 20.89 -14.65 6.70
N SER A 116 21.11 -14.47 8.01
CA SER A 116 20.38 -13.47 8.80
C SER A 116 20.46 -12.06 8.21
N ASP A 117 21.63 -11.66 7.70
CA ASP A 117 21.85 -10.33 7.10
C ASP A 117 21.09 -10.14 5.79
N VAL A 118 20.97 -11.21 5.00
CA VAL A 118 20.19 -11.20 3.75
C VAL A 118 18.70 -11.18 4.08
N ALA A 119 18.24 -12.02 5.01
CA ALA A 119 16.83 -12.09 5.41
C ALA A 119 16.31 -10.73 5.93
N LYS A 120 17.10 -9.99 6.72
CA LYS A 120 16.76 -8.63 7.19
C LYS A 120 16.57 -7.62 6.06
N LYS A 121 17.22 -7.84 4.92
CA LYS A 121 17.17 -6.95 3.74
C LYS A 121 16.24 -7.48 2.65
N ALA A 122 15.81 -8.74 2.73
CA ALA A 122 15.04 -9.41 1.69
C ALA A 122 13.66 -8.79 1.44
N ALA A 123 13.10 -8.09 2.44
CA ALA A 123 11.86 -7.34 2.31
C ALA A 123 12.04 -5.93 1.71
N ALA A 124 13.29 -5.46 1.55
CA ALA A 124 13.56 -4.14 1.00
C ALA A 124 13.27 -4.13 -0.52
N PRO A 125 12.65 -3.06 -1.05
CA PRO A 125 12.42 -2.92 -2.49
C PRO A 125 13.71 -3.07 -3.30
N PHE A 126 13.62 -3.75 -4.44
CA PHE A 126 14.73 -3.99 -5.38
C PHE A 126 15.88 -4.83 -4.82
N PHE A 127 15.79 -5.29 -3.58
CA PHE A 127 16.79 -6.20 -3.04
C PHE A 127 16.64 -7.56 -3.73
N THR A 128 17.70 -7.96 -4.44
CA THR A 128 17.77 -9.28 -5.03
C THR A 128 19.18 -9.83 -4.94
N THR A 129 19.28 -11.12 -4.65
CA THR A 129 20.52 -11.89 -4.74
C THR A 129 20.64 -12.61 -6.08
N LYS A 130 19.70 -12.40 -7.01
CA LYS A 130 19.65 -13.03 -8.34
C LYS A 130 20.51 -12.27 -9.35
N ASP A 131 20.97 -12.96 -10.39
CA ASP A 131 21.71 -12.35 -11.51
C ASP A 131 20.91 -11.22 -12.18
N ALA A 132 21.62 -10.23 -12.72
CA ALA A 132 21.01 -9.11 -13.43
C ALA A 132 20.06 -9.60 -14.54
N GLY A 133 18.77 -9.27 -14.42
CA GLY A 133 17.72 -9.66 -15.36
C GLY A 133 16.90 -10.91 -14.98
N ARG A 134 17.21 -11.62 -13.88
CA ARG A 134 16.45 -12.80 -13.40
C ARG A 134 15.47 -12.54 -12.25
N GLY A 135 15.22 -11.28 -11.94
CA GLY A 135 14.19 -10.87 -10.99
C GLY A 135 14.35 -9.40 -10.60
N ALA A 136 13.24 -8.67 -10.53
CA ALA A 136 13.24 -7.25 -10.18
C ALA A 136 13.49 -6.97 -8.68
N GLY A 137 13.56 -8.00 -7.83
CA GLY A 137 13.68 -7.84 -6.38
C GLY A 137 12.43 -7.27 -5.70
N LEU A 138 11.27 -7.34 -6.38
CA LEU A 138 10.02 -6.73 -5.90
C LEU A 138 9.06 -7.71 -5.22
N GLY A 139 9.22 -9.01 -5.43
CA GLY A 139 8.23 -10.01 -5.01
C GLY A 139 7.94 -9.97 -3.51
N LEU A 140 8.99 -9.99 -2.68
CA LEU A 140 8.84 -9.95 -1.21
C LEU A 140 8.41 -8.58 -0.71
N SER A 141 8.89 -7.48 -1.30
CA SER A 141 8.47 -6.14 -0.89
C SER A 141 6.99 -5.88 -1.17
N THR A 142 6.45 -6.41 -2.28
CA THR A 142 5.00 -6.35 -2.57
C THR A 142 4.19 -7.16 -1.56
N VAL A 143 4.66 -8.35 -1.17
CA VAL A 143 3.99 -9.20 -0.17
C VAL A 143 3.95 -8.50 1.21
N PHE A 144 5.07 -7.89 1.62
CA PHE A 144 5.13 -7.13 2.87
C PHE A 144 4.21 -5.90 2.83
N GLY A 145 4.21 -5.18 1.71
CA GLY A 145 3.32 -4.04 1.51
C GLY A 145 1.84 -4.42 1.57
N PHE A 146 1.45 -5.58 1.01
CA PHE A 146 0.09 -6.11 1.09
C PHE A 146 -0.32 -6.40 2.54
N ALA A 147 0.53 -7.06 3.33
CA ALA A 147 0.22 -7.39 4.72
C ALA A 147 -0.04 -6.11 5.53
N SER A 148 0.84 -5.12 5.42
CA SER A 148 0.67 -3.82 6.08
C SER A 148 -0.59 -3.07 5.63
N GLN A 149 -0.90 -3.07 4.32
CA GLN A 149 -2.12 -2.43 3.78
C GLN A 149 -3.40 -3.11 4.26
N SER A 150 -3.34 -4.39 4.60
CA SER A 150 -4.48 -5.16 5.12
C SER A 150 -4.67 -4.98 6.64
N GLY A 151 -3.96 -4.05 7.28
CA GLY A 151 -3.97 -3.87 8.74
C GLY A 151 -3.22 -4.97 9.49
N GLY A 152 -2.38 -5.72 8.79
CA GLY A 152 -1.59 -6.82 9.29
C GLY A 152 -0.10 -6.56 9.21
N PHE A 153 0.70 -7.62 9.32
CA PHE A 153 2.15 -7.53 9.14
C PHE A 153 2.73 -8.83 8.57
N ALA A 154 3.98 -8.77 8.10
CA ALA A 154 4.69 -9.90 7.53
C ALA A 154 6.01 -10.16 8.24
N LYS A 155 6.47 -11.42 8.22
CA LYS A 155 7.79 -11.82 8.74
C LYS A 155 8.49 -12.76 7.75
N ILE A 156 9.82 -12.70 7.77
CA ILE A 156 10.69 -13.67 7.07
C ILE A 156 11.58 -14.33 8.11
N GLU A 157 11.56 -15.66 8.12
CA GLU A 157 12.46 -16.50 8.89
C GLU A 157 13.24 -17.37 7.90
N SER A 158 14.56 -17.29 7.89
CA SER A 158 15.37 -18.01 6.91
C SER A 158 16.73 -18.35 7.49
N ARG A 159 17.23 -19.53 7.11
CA ARG A 159 18.56 -20.02 7.48
C ARG A 159 19.20 -20.70 6.29
N ALA A 160 20.47 -20.40 6.05
CA ALA A 160 21.23 -20.97 4.94
C ALA A 160 21.25 -22.51 5.06
N GLY A 161 20.74 -23.18 4.02
CA GLY A 161 20.63 -24.63 3.92
C GLY A 161 19.41 -25.26 4.62
N GLU A 162 18.58 -24.49 5.32
CA GLU A 162 17.37 -24.97 6.00
C GLU A 162 16.06 -24.43 5.38
N GLY A 163 16.17 -23.56 4.37
CA GLY A 163 15.02 -22.98 3.68
C GLY A 163 14.56 -21.62 4.21
N THR A 164 13.39 -21.18 3.74
CA THR A 164 12.79 -19.90 4.09
C THR A 164 11.32 -20.06 4.41
N THR A 165 10.86 -19.35 5.44
CA THR A 165 9.45 -19.17 5.76
C THR A 165 9.11 -17.70 5.66
N VAL A 166 8.10 -17.38 4.86
CA VAL A 166 7.48 -16.04 4.86
C VAL A 166 6.08 -16.17 5.39
N SER A 167 5.74 -15.38 6.41
CA SER A 167 4.44 -15.39 7.07
C SER A 167 3.76 -14.04 6.99
N LEU A 168 2.43 -14.07 6.85
CA LEU A 168 1.50 -12.96 6.82
C LEU A 168 0.54 -13.14 7.98
N TYR A 169 0.33 -12.06 8.73
CA TYR A 169 -0.60 -12.00 9.85
C TYR A 169 -1.70 -11.05 9.43
N LEU A 170 -2.83 -11.60 8.97
CA LEU A 170 -3.96 -10.82 8.49
C LEU A 170 -4.99 -10.71 9.61
N PRO A 171 -5.45 -9.49 9.97
CA PRO A 171 -6.40 -9.33 11.06
C PRO A 171 -7.71 -10.06 10.73
N GLN A 172 -8.31 -10.67 11.75
CA GLN A 172 -9.65 -11.23 11.62
C GLN A 172 -10.64 -10.12 11.24
N ALA A 173 -11.43 -10.36 10.19
CA ALA A 173 -12.59 -9.54 9.88
C ALA A 173 -13.57 -9.64 11.06
N MET A 174 -13.84 -8.51 11.71
CA MET A 174 -14.92 -8.42 12.68
C MET A 174 -16.25 -8.36 11.91
N ASP A 175 -17.19 -9.22 12.28
CA ASP A 175 -18.52 -9.33 11.66
C ASP A 175 -19.13 -7.92 11.44
N ALA A 176 -19.48 -7.59 10.20
CA ALA A 176 -20.18 -6.37 9.81
C ALA A 176 -21.66 -6.35 10.28
N ARG A 177 -21.94 -6.92 11.45
CA ARG A 177 -23.23 -6.85 12.16
C ARG A 177 -23.14 -6.13 13.52
N GLY A 178 -22.10 -5.32 13.69
CA GLY A 178 -21.92 -4.41 14.83
C GLY A 178 -21.26 -3.07 14.52
N PHE A 179 -21.08 -2.71 13.23
CA PHE A 179 -20.56 -1.39 12.81
C PHE A 179 -21.69 -0.41 12.41
N GLY A 180 -22.84 -0.53 13.05
CA GLY A 180 -23.81 0.55 13.18
C GLY A 180 -23.64 1.16 14.57
N GLU A 181 -23.10 2.37 14.64
CA GLU A 181 -22.99 3.19 15.86
C GLU A 181 -22.19 2.57 17.03
N ALA A 182 -20.88 2.57 16.90
CA ALA A 182 -20.01 2.76 18.05
C ALA A 182 -19.09 3.95 17.77
N VAL A 183 -19.29 5.01 18.55
CA VAL A 183 -18.62 6.30 18.50
C VAL A 183 -17.10 6.12 18.49
N GLN A 184 -16.48 6.28 17.32
CA GLN A 184 -15.04 6.54 17.21
C GLN A 184 -14.81 8.05 17.24
N SER A 185 -14.42 8.57 18.39
CA SER A 185 -13.44 9.67 18.45
C SER A 185 -12.12 8.99 18.84
N ARG A 186 -10.97 9.15 18.18
CA ARG A 186 -10.38 10.16 17.28
C ARG A 186 -9.16 9.44 16.65
N ALA A 187 -8.88 9.46 15.35
CA ALA A 187 -8.85 10.59 14.45
C ALA A 187 -9.60 10.28 13.15
N GLU A 188 -10.48 11.20 12.75
CA GLU A 188 -11.06 11.22 11.41
C GLU A 188 -9.93 11.20 10.37
N ALA A 189 -10.03 10.29 9.38
CA ALA A 189 -9.14 10.27 8.23
C ALA A 189 -9.02 11.69 7.66
N GLN A 190 -7.79 12.22 7.62
CA GLN A 190 -7.56 13.58 7.13
C GLN A 190 -8.03 13.70 5.69
N THR A 191 -8.73 14.78 5.38
CA THR A 191 -9.36 15.00 4.07
C THR A 191 -8.47 15.86 3.20
N ILE A 192 -8.15 15.38 2.00
CA ILE A 192 -7.34 16.04 0.99
C ILE A 192 -8.23 16.47 -0.17
N LEU A 193 -8.19 17.75 -0.51
CA LEU A 193 -8.71 18.25 -1.79
C LEU A 193 -7.60 18.15 -2.83
N LEU A 194 -7.77 17.22 -3.78
CA LEU A 194 -6.88 17.05 -4.93
C LEU A 194 -7.38 17.88 -6.11
N VAL A 195 -6.52 18.74 -6.66
CA VAL A 195 -6.81 19.55 -7.84
C VAL A 195 -5.78 19.27 -8.94
N GLU A 196 -6.25 18.70 -10.05
CA GLU A 196 -5.44 18.24 -11.17
C GLU A 196 -6.32 18.24 -12.41
N ASP A 197 -5.89 18.87 -13.51
CA ASP A 197 -6.73 19.00 -14.71
C ASP A 197 -6.70 17.76 -15.59
N GLU A 198 -5.58 17.03 -15.60
CA GLU A 198 -5.44 15.81 -16.39
C GLU A 198 -6.15 14.62 -15.68
N PRO A 199 -7.24 14.05 -16.26
CA PRO A 199 -8.03 13.03 -15.58
C PRO A 199 -7.25 11.78 -15.18
N GLU A 200 -6.31 11.35 -16.03
CA GLU A 200 -5.48 10.16 -15.78
C GLU A 200 -4.52 10.38 -14.61
N VAL A 201 -3.91 11.57 -14.52
CA VAL A 201 -3.04 11.95 -13.40
C VAL A 201 -3.86 12.12 -12.12
N ARG A 202 -5.05 12.73 -12.22
CA ARG A 202 -5.96 12.92 -11.07
C ARG A 202 -6.39 11.58 -10.48
N GLU A 203 -6.78 10.62 -11.30
CA GLU A 203 -7.18 9.28 -10.86
C GLU A 203 -6.01 8.53 -10.20
N LEU A 204 -4.82 8.61 -10.79
CA LEU A 204 -3.60 8.01 -10.25
C LEU A 204 -3.24 8.57 -8.87
N VAL A 205 -3.19 9.89 -8.75
CA VAL A 205 -2.86 10.58 -7.49
C VAL A 205 -3.94 10.32 -6.44
N SER A 206 -5.21 10.38 -6.82
CA SER A 206 -6.35 10.08 -5.92
C SER A 206 -6.27 8.65 -5.37
N THR A 207 -5.93 7.68 -6.22
CA THR A 207 -5.74 6.28 -5.83
C THR A 207 -4.61 6.13 -4.82
N PHE A 208 -3.49 6.82 -5.03
CA PHE A 208 -2.36 6.79 -4.08
C PHE A 208 -2.74 7.40 -2.73
N LEU A 209 -3.37 8.57 -2.72
CA LEU A 209 -3.79 9.25 -1.49
C LEU A 209 -4.81 8.44 -0.69
N ARG A 210 -5.81 7.84 -1.36
CA ARG A 210 -6.75 6.90 -0.71
C ARG A 210 -6.03 5.68 -0.16
N GLY A 211 -5.05 5.15 -0.89
CA GLY A 211 -4.18 4.06 -0.44
C GLY A 211 -3.31 4.41 0.77
N PHE A 212 -3.09 5.70 1.05
CA PHE A 212 -2.41 6.18 2.26
C PHE A 212 -3.36 6.46 3.43
N GLY A 213 -4.66 6.14 3.30
CA GLY A 213 -5.66 6.32 4.35
C GLY A 213 -6.28 7.71 4.41
N TYR A 214 -6.12 8.53 3.37
CA TYR A 214 -6.75 9.85 3.29
C TYR A 214 -8.12 9.78 2.63
N ARG A 215 -9.07 10.60 3.10
CA ARG A 215 -10.28 10.90 2.33
C ARG A 215 -9.92 11.87 1.22
N VAL A 216 -10.25 11.56 -0.03
CA VAL A 216 -9.89 12.40 -1.19
C VAL A 216 -11.13 12.97 -1.84
N ILE A 217 -11.19 14.29 -1.93
CA ILE A 217 -12.15 15.04 -2.75
C ILE A 217 -11.42 15.50 -4.00
N GLU A 218 -11.93 15.15 -5.17
CA GLU A 218 -11.30 15.44 -6.46
C GLU A 218 -11.92 16.67 -7.13
N ALA A 219 -11.09 17.54 -7.68
CA ALA A 219 -11.49 18.66 -8.52
C ALA A 219 -10.66 18.67 -9.81
N GLY A 220 -11.35 18.71 -10.95
CA GLY A 220 -10.70 18.72 -12.27
C GLY A 220 -10.29 20.10 -12.76
N ASP A 221 -10.64 21.17 -12.04
CA ASP A 221 -10.25 22.53 -12.37
C ASP A 221 -10.36 23.43 -11.12
N GLY A 222 -9.81 24.64 -11.20
CA GLY A 222 -9.83 25.56 -10.07
C GLY A 222 -11.22 26.10 -9.69
N ARG A 223 -12.22 26.04 -10.58
CA ARG A 223 -13.61 26.43 -10.26
C ARG A 223 -14.29 25.35 -9.42
N ALA A 224 -14.11 24.09 -9.77
CA ALA A 224 -14.57 22.95 -8.99
C ALA A 224 -13.90 22.93 -7.61
N ALA A 225 -12.58 23.18 -7.55
CA ALA A 225 -11.85 23.28 -6.30
C ALA A 225 -12.37 24.40 -5.39
N ARG A 226 -12.64 25.57 -5.98
CA ARG A 226 -13.25 26.71 -5.26
C ARG A 226 -14.62 26.34 -4.68
N ALA A 227 -15.48 25.69 -5.45
CA ALA A 227 -16.80 25.28 -4.97
C ALA A 227 -16.70 24.32 -3.76
N VAL A 228 -15.73 23.41 -3.77
CA VAL A 228 -15.45 22.52 -2.63
C VAL A 228 -14.93 23.32 -1.42
N LEU A 229 -14.03 24.28 -1.63
CA LEU A 229 -13.50 25.13 -0.56
C LEU A 229 -14.56 26.03 0.09
N GLU A 230 -15.55 26.49 -0.68
CA GLU A 230 -16.69 27.30 -0.23
C GLU A 230 -17.76 26.47 0.52
N GLY A 231 -17.76 25.15 0.38
CA GLY A 231 -18.67 24.25 1.08
C GLY A 231 -18.25 23.96 2.53
N ASP A 232 -19.07 23.16 3.22
CA ASP A 232 -18.90 22.82 4.65
C ASP A 232 -18.01 21.59 4.91
N GLU A 233 -17.63 20.86 3.86
CA GLU A 233 -16.80 19.66 3.96
C GLU A 233 -15.46 19.97 4.63
N ARG A 234 -15.01 19.14 5.57
CA ARG A 234 -13.68 19.29 6.19
C ARG A 234 -12.59 19.07 5.14
N ILE A 235 -11.58 19.95 5.10
CA ILE A 235 -10.41 19.83 4.22
C ILE A 235 -9.19 20.19 5.04
N ASP A 236 -8.29 19.23 5.21
CA ASP A 236 -7.06 19.36 5.99
C ASP A 236 -5.86 19.78 5.12
N LEU A 237 -5.85 19.34 3.85
CA LEU A 237 -4.82 19.66 2.87
C LEU A 237 -5.43 19.94 1.50
N LEU A 238 -4.98 21.03 0.87
CA LEU A 238 -5.10 21.25 -0.56
C LEU A 238 -3.83 20.71 -1.24
N PHE A 239 -3.99 19.73 -2.12
CA PHE A 239 -2.93 19.22 -2.97
C PHE A 239 -3.25 19.54 -4.43
N SER A 240 -2.53 20.48 -5.04
CA SER A 240 -2.91 21.06 -6.34
C SER A 240 -1.76 21.12 -7.34
N ASP A 241 -2.03 20.86 -8.61
CA ASP A 241 -1.12 21.28 -9.68
C ASP A 241 -1.10 22.82 -9.77
N ILE A 242 0.09 23.38 -9.94
CA ILE A 242 0.30 24.81 -10.17
C ILE A 242 -0.19 25.20 -11.56
N ALA A 243 0.13 24.39 -12.57
CA ALA A 243 0.00 24.74 -13.97
C ALA A 243 -1.28 24.18 -14.59
N MET A 244 -2.44 24.61 -14.08
CA MET A 244 -3.72 24.24 -14.67
C MET A 244 -4.07 25.19 -15.85
N PRO A 245 -4.34 24.66 -17.05
CA PRO A 245 -4.80 25.43 -18.17
C PRO A 245 -6.27 25.82 -17.96
N TYR A 246 -6.59 27.08 -18.25
CA TYR A 246 -7.94 27.66 -18.20
C TYR A 246 -8.51 27.89 -16.78
N GLY A 247 -8.99 29.11 -16.52
CA GLY A 247 -9.64 29.46 -15.26
C GLY A 247 -8.66 29.81 -14.14
N LEU A 248 -8.93 29.33 -12.93
CA LEU A 248 -8.10 29.57 -11.75
C LEU A 248 -6.96 28.54 -11.70
N ASN A 249 -5.72 29.01 -11.62
CA ASN A 249 -4.55 28.14 -11.45
C ASN A 249 -4.39 27.70 -9.98
N GLY A 250 -3.46 26.76 -9.72
CA GLY A 250 -3.31 26.18 -8.38
C GLY A 250 -2.97 27.20 -7.29
N THR A 251 -2.19 28.22 -7.62
CA THR A 251 -1.80 29.28 -6.68
C THR A 251 -2.98 30.18 -6.33
N GLN A 252 -3.83 30.53 -7.30
CA GLN A 252 -5.06 31.28 -7.07
C GLN A 252 -6.07 30.48 -6.24
N VAL A 253 -6.21 29.17 -6.49
CA VAL A 253 -7.06 28.27 -5.67
C VAL A 253 -6.53 28.23 -4.23
N ALA A 254 -5.22 28.15 -4.06
CA ALA A 254 -4.56 28.14 -2.76
C ALA A 254 -4.75 29.46 -1.98
N GLU A 255 -4.68 30.61 -2.64
CA GLU A 255 -4.98 31.91 -2.03
C GLU A 255 -6.44 32.01 -1.55
N ILE A 256 -7.39 31.54 -2.38
CA ILE A 256 -8.80 31.47 -2.02
C ILE A 256 -8.99 30.52 -0.82
N GLY A 257 -8.35 29.35 -0.87
CA GLY A 257 -8.37 28.36 0.21
C GLY A 257 -7.87 28.94 1.54
N ARG A 258 -6.75 29.67 1.55
CA ARG A 258 -6.24 30.34 2.77
C ARG A 258 -7.20 31.40 3.31
N LYS A 259 -7.86 32.17 2.44
CA LYS A 259 -8.82 33.19 2.84
C LYS A 259 -10.08 32.59 3.45
N LEU A 260 -10.59 31.49 2.87
CA LEU A 260 -11.78 30.79 3.37
C LEU A 260 -11.48 29.93 4.59
N ARG A 261 -10.28 29.34 4.64
CA ARG A 261 -9.87 28.32 5.62
C ARG A 261 -8.45 28.61 6.11
N PRO A 262 -8.26 29.49 7.11
CA PRO A 262 -6.94 29.93 7.56
C PRO A 262 -5.98 28.83 8.04
N VAL A 263 -6.52 27.68 8.47
CA VAL A 263 -5.74 26.52 8.95
C VAL A 263 -5.40 25.50 7.85
N LEU A 264 -5.89 25.72 6.61
CA LEU A 264 -5.71 24.81 5.48
C LEU A 264 -4.23 24.64 5.13
N LYS A 265 -3.75 23.40 5.12
CA LYS A 265 -2.41 23.06 4.62
C LYS A 265 -2.42 23.05 3.10
N ILE A 266 -1.28 23.36 2.50
CA ILE A 266 -1.16 23.45 1.04
C ILE A 266 0.12 22.74 0.63
N LEU A 267 0.01 21.90 -0.39
CA LEU A 267 1.09 21.24 -1.09
C LEU A 267 0.85 21.44 -2.59
N PHE A 268 1.89 21.84 -3.33
CA PHE A 268 1.79 21.94 -4.77
C PHE A 268 2.45 20.77 -5.47
N MET A 269 1.97 20.42 -6.66
CA MET A 269 2.69 19.60 -7.63
C MET A 269 3.04 20.43 -8.87
N SER A 270 4.22 20.21 -9.47
CA SER A 270 4.64 20.92 -10.68
C SER A 270 5.55 20.08 -11.57
N GLY A 271 5.31 20.11 -12.88
CA GLY A 271 6.23 19.56 -13.89
C GLY A 271 7.23 20.57 -14.47
N TYR A 272 7.20 21.83 -14.04
CA TYR A 272 8.14 22.87 -14.48
C TYR A 272 9.37 22.91 -13.56
N ARG A 273 10.49 23.48 -14.02
CA ARG A 273 11.70 23.63 -13.18
C ARG A 273 11.57 24.84 -12.23
N GLU A 274 12.27 24.78 -11.09
CA GLU A 274 12.23 25.78 -10.01
C GLU A 274 12.53 27.22 -10.47
N ASP A 275 13.47 27.38 -11.39
CA ASP A 275 13.85 28.65 -12.03
C ASP A 275 12.69 29.30 -12.81
N PHE A 276 11.89 28.50 -13.51
CA PHE A 276 10.75 28.99 -14.29
C PHE A 276 9.58 29.49 -13.42
N LEU A 277 9.41 28.91 -12.23
CA LEU A 277 8.33 29.29 -11.30
C LEU A 277 8.67 30.56 -10.50
N ILE A 278 9.96 30.74 -10.15
CA ILE A 278 10.45 31.95 -9.47
C ILE A 278 10.32 33.17 -10.38
N ASP A 279 10.73 33.04 -11.65
CA ASP A 279 10.65 34.13 -12.64
C ASP A 279 9.21 34.49 -13.03
N SER A 280 8.26 33.55 -12.95
CA SER A 280 6.85 33.78 -13.27
C SER A 280 6.01 34.31 -12.10
N GLY A 281 6.58 34.44 -10.89
CA GLY A 281 5.87 34.88 -9.70
C GLY A 281 4.79 33.89 -9.21
N GLN A 282 4.87 32.64 -9.66
CA GLN A 282 3.89 31.58 -9.36
C GLN A 282 4.25 30.75 -8.12
N VAL A 283 5.27 31.15 -7.35
CA VAL A 283 5.63 30.47 -6.10
C VAL A 283 5.03 31.20 -4.91
N MET A 284 4.12 30.55 -4.19
CA MET A 284 3.69 31.04 -2.88
C MET A 284 4.78 30.72 -1.85
N ALA A 285 5.39 31.77 -1.28
CA ALA A 285 6.50 31.63 -0.34
C ALA A 285 6.15 30.70 0.84
N GLY A 286 7.06 29.76 1.14
CA GLY A 286 6.93 28.83 2.27
C GLY A 286 5.97 27.66 2.06
N VAL A 287 5.48 27.42 0.84
CA VAL A 287 4.64 26.25 0.52
C VAL A 287 5.49 25.14 -0.09
N PRO A 288 5.40 23.90 0.41
CA PRO A 288 6.12 22.78 -0.18
C PRO A 288 5.63 22.47 -1.60
N ILE A 289 6.55 22.02 -2.45
CA ILE A 289 6.28 21.63 -3.84
C ILE A 289 6.85 20.22 -4.06
N ILE A 290 6.07 19.34 -4.70
CA ILE A 290 6.53 18.07 -5.26
C ILE A 290 6.73 18.21 -6.77
N TRP A 291 7.87 17.76 -7.28
CA TRP A 291 8.24 17.92 -8.69
C TRP A 291 7.88 16.67 -9.50
N LYS A 292 7.14 16.83 -10.61
CA LYS A 292 6.86 15.75 -11.56
C LYS A 292 8.09 15.51 -12.44
N PRO A 293 8.47 14.25 -12.74
CA PRO A 293 7.87 13.02 -12.23
C PRO A 293 8.32 12.73 -10.78
N TYR A 294 7.39 12.25 -9.96
CA TYR A 294 7.63 11.86 -8.56
C TYR A 294 7.24 10.39 -8.33
N GLU A 295 7.91 9.72 -7.40
CA GLU A 295 7.60 8.35 -7.00
C GLU A 295 6.50 8.34 -5.90
N LYS A 296 5.79 7.21 -5.76
CA LYS A 296 4.66 7.06 -4.81
C LYS A 296 5.09 7.34 -3.37
N GLU A 297 6.28 6.92 -3.00
CA GLU A 297 6.87 7.06 -1.66
C GLU A 297 7.23 8.53 -1.36
N GLU A 298 7.67 9.28 -2.37
CA GLU A 298 7.95 10.72 -2.25
C GLU A 298 6.66 11.51 -2.00
N MET A 299 5.59 11.17 -2.73
CA MET A 299 4.26 11.74 -2.51
C MET A 299 3.75 11.44 -1.09
N ALA A 300 3.85 10.18 -0.64
CA ALA A 300 3.43 9.79 0.70
C ALA A 300 4.13 10.62 1.78
N ARG A 301 5.45 10.75 1.66
CA ARG A 301 6.28 11.53 2.58
C ARG A 301 5.93 13.01 2.57
N MET A 302 5.78 13.61 1.40
CA MET A 302 5.48 15.04 1.24
C MET A 302 4.09 15.39 1.79
N VAL A 303 3.09 14.55 1.52
CA VAL A 303 1.73 14.69 2.04
C VAL A 303 1.72 14.55 3.57
N ALA A 304 2.36 13.52 4.10
CA ALA A 304 2.46 13.31 5.55
C ALA A 304 3.16 14.49 6.25
N ASN A 305 4.23 15.03 5.66
CA ASN A 305 4.94 16.19 6.21
C ASN A 305 4.10 17.47 6.15
N ALA A 306 3.39 17.71 5.04
CA ALA A 306 2.50 18.86 4.89
C ALA A 306 1.36 18.83 5.92
N LEU A 307 0.85 17.64 6.24
CA LEU A 307 -0.19 17.44 7.25
C LEU A 307 0.33 17.50 8.70
N LYS A 308 1.59 17.11 8.95
CA LYS A 308 2.26 17.25 10.26
C LYS A 308 2.68 18.70 10.57
N GLY A 309 2.87 19.53 9.55
CA GLY A 309 3.34 20.91 9.68
C GLY A 309 2.30 21.91 10.18
N SER A 310 2.11 22.00 11.50
CA SER A 310 2.20 23.24 12.29
C SER A 310 2.24 22.90 13.78
N THR A 311 3.38 22.43 14.24
CA THR A 311 3.78 22.56 15.64
C THR A 311 5.20 23.11 15.63
N GLU A 312 5.32 24.44 15.57
CA GLU A 312 6.06 25.27 16.52
C GLU A 312 6.08 26.73 16.04
N LEU A 313 6.12 27.60 17.06
CA LEU A 313 6.14 29.06 17.05
C LEU A 313 7.36 29.66 16.35
#